data_AF-A0A1Q3T8E5-F1
#
_entry.id   AF-A0A1Q3T8E5-F1
#
_cell.length_a   1.000
_cell.length_b   1.000
_cell.length_c   1.000
_cell.angle_alpha   90.00
_cell.angle_beta   90.00
_cell.angle_gamma   90.00
#
_symmetry.space_group_name_H-M   'P 1'
#
loop_
_entity.id
_entity.type
_entity.pdbx_description
1 polymer ?
#
loop_
_entity_poly.entity_id
_entity_poly.type
_entity_poly.pdbx_seq_one_letter_code
_entity_poly.pdbx_strand_id
1 'polypeptide(L)'
;MKDIVSKVKSFVTFELPVQPAYVHAKFASLHKRYQTEDPQWSTAATRQKLISSYWLRLVPLHFAGILATALIIVSLADDLPVTTWLAAVLFAASFISYVVLSAFHYKPNFLYHYLPHLENAKEAYEGKQNEQLEKCRQAQLSNFSLSLLFFVFAQKNGIDILRNDDRISKLLTKVFGVDSGSIKKNLDLIITSTKVTKMTERRMTELQNRFIETYQFLDELGLEEAARFLAKIEVRLLQK
;
A
#
# COMPACT_ATOMS: atom_id res chain seq x y z
N MET A 1 22.65 -18.71 24.73
CA MET A 1 21.78 -19.65 25.48
C MET A 1 20.33 -19.15 25.60
N LYS A 2 20.10 -17.90 26.04
CA LYS A 2 18.74 -17.29 26.15
C LYS A 2 17.94 -17.31 24.83
N ASP A 3 18.57 -16.98 23.71
CA ASP A 3 17.88 -16.96 22.40
C ASP A 3 17.46 -18.35 21.90
N ILE A 4 18.24 -19.39 22.21
CA ILE A 4 17.93 -20.77 21.81
C ILE A 4 16.73 -21.26 22.63
N VAL A 5 16.74 -21.03 23.95
CA VAL A 5 15.63 -21.38 24.84
C VAL A 5 14.35 -20.65 24.44
N SER A 6 14.45 -19.36 24.08
CA SER A 6 13.30 -18.59 23.58
C SER A 6 12.76 -19.13 22.25
N LYS A 7 13.63 -19.51 21.32
CA LYS A 7 13.24 -20.09 20.02
C LYS A 7 12.55 -21.44 20.21
N VAL A 8 13.12 -22.32 21.04
CA VAL A 8 12.54 -23.63 21.35
C VAL A 8 11.19 -23.47 22.05
N LYS A 9 11.09 -22.59 23.05
CA LYS A 9 9.80 -22.27 23.71
C LYS A 9 8.76 -21.82 22.69
N SER A 10 9.12 -20.86 21.84
CA SER A 10 8.21 -20.30 20.83
C SER A 10 7.79 -21.29 19.74
N PHE A 11 8.64 -22.28 19.47
CA PHE A 11 8.32 -23.40 18.58
C PHE A 11 7.30 -24.30 19.27
N VAL A 12 7.58 -24.79 20.48
CA VAL A 12 6.72 -25.71 21.24
C VAL A 12 5.34 -25.13 21.55
N THR A 13 5.26 -23.84 21.87
CA THR A 13 3.98 -23.17 22.17
C THR A 13 3.25 -22.67 20.91
N PHE A 14 3.88 -22.78 19.74
CA PHE A 14 3.36 -22.29 18.46
C PHE A 14 2.96 -20.79 18.51
N GLU A 15 3.58 -20.00 19.38
CA GLU A 15 3.25 -18.58 19.57
C GLU A 15 3.82 -17.69 18.48
N LEU A 16 5.07 -17.96 18.04
CA LEU A 16 5.79 -17.08 17.11
C LEU A 16 5.06 -16.87 15.78
N PRO A 17 4.49 -17.91 15.11
CA PRO A 17 3.77 -17.73 13.86
C PRO A 17 2.58 -16.78 13.97
N VAL A 18 2.04 -16.61 15.17
CA VAL A 18 0.81 -15.88 15.47
C VAL A 18 1.09 -14.44 15.96
N GLN A 19 2.33 -14.12 16.34
CA GLN A 19 2.67 -12.80 16.85
C GLN A 19 2.46 -11.69 15.80
N PRO A 20 1.78 -10.58 16.14
CA PRO A 20 1.46 -9.51 15.18
C PRO A 20 2.71 -8.97 14.48
N ALA A 21 3.76 -8.62 15.24
CA ALA A 21 4.99 -8.07 14.68
C ALA A 21 5.65 -9.02 13.67
N TYR A 22 5.64 -10.33 13.98
CA TYR A 22 6.17 -11.34 13.08
C TYR A 22 5.34 -11.48 11.81
N VAL A 23 4.00 -11.51 11.93
CA VAL A 23 3.08 -11.59 10.79
C VAL A 23 3.25 -10.38 9.86
N HIS A 24 3.29 -9.16 10.42
CA HIS A 24 3.50 -7.93 9.65
C HIS A 24 4.85 -7.93 8.92
N ALA A 25 5.95 -8.28 9.60
CA ALA A 25 7.27 -8.33 8.98
C ALA A 25 7.35 -9.40 7.89
N LYS A 26 6.75 -10.57 8.13
CA LYS A 26 6.71 -11.67 7.17
C LYS A 26 5.86 -11.32 5.96
N PHE A 27 4.75 -10.60 6.13
CA PHE A 27 3.94 -10.08 5.03
C PHE A 27 4.75 -9.13 4.14
N ALA A 28 5.33 -8.09 4.74
CA ALA A 28 6.07 -7.07 3.98
C ALA A 28 7.27 -7.66 3.23
N SER A 29 8.05 -8.51 3.90
CA SER A 29 9.21 -9.17 3.28
C SER A 29 8.81 -10.12 2.15
N LEU A 30 7.76 -10.93 2.36
CA LEU A 30 7.29 -11.86 1.34
C LEU A 30 6.71 -11.13 0.13
N HIS A 31 5.92 -10.08 0.36
CA HIS A 31 5.35 -9.26 -0.70
C HIS A 31 6.46 -8.60 -1.52
N LYS A 32 7.42 -7.93 -0.86
CA LYS A 32 8.55 -7.29 -1.53
C LYS A 32 9.36 -8.27 -2.37
N ARG A 33 9.58 -9.49 -1.86
CA ARG A 33 10.29 -10.53 -2.61
C ARG A 33 9.53 -10.91 -3.88
N TYR A 34 8.24 -11.20 -3.80
CA TYR A 34 7.48 -11.56 -5.00
C TYR A 34 7.32 -10.40 -5.98
N GLN A 35 7.28 -9.16 -5.51
CA GLN A 35 7.31 -7.98 -6.39
C GLN A 35 8.60 -7.86 -7.21
N THR A 36 9.72 -8.45 -6.76
CA THR A 36 10.94 -8.49 -7.58
C THR A 36 10.85 -9.46 -8.75
N GLU A 37 10.00 -10.48 -8.65
CA GLU A 37 9.77 -11.49 -9.69
C GLU A 37 8.60 -11.11 -10.60
N ASP A 38 7.51 -10.62 -9.99
CA ASP A 38 6.30 -10.14 -10.66
C ASP A 38 5.90 -8.76 -10.11
N PRO A 39 6.19 -7.67 -10.84
CA PRO A 39 5.85 -6.31 -10.40
C PRO A 39 4.35 -6.08 -10.13
N GLN A 40 3.46 -6.91 -10.70
CA GLN A 40 2.01 -6.83 -10.51
C GLN A 40 1.51 -7.74 -9.38
N TRP A 41 2.42 -8.35 -8.62
CA TRP A 41 2.08 -9.24 -7.52
C TRP A 41 1.18 -8.55 -6.50
N SER A 42 -0.01 -9.11 -6.29
CA SER A 42 -1.01 -8.51 -5.41
C SER A 42 -0.79 -8.84 -3.93
N THR A 43 -1.27 -7.96 -3.06
CA THR A 43 -1.35 -8.18 -1.61
C THR A 43 -2.25 -9.37 -1.27
N ALA A 44 -3.31 -9.60 -2.06
CA ALA A 44 -4.19 -10.76 -1.96
C ALA A 44 -3.44 -12.08 -2.22
N ALA A 45 -2.58 -12.12 -3.24
CA ALA A 45 -1.75 -13.30 -3.53
C ALA A 45 -0.75 -13.59 -2.40
N THR A 46 -0.19 -12.53 -1.79
CA THR A 46 0.70 -12.65 -0.61
C THR A 46 -0.04 -13.24 0.59
N ARG A 47 -1.23 -12.71 0.88
CA ARG A 47 -2.12 -13.25 1.91
C ARG A 47 -2.41 -14.73 1.67
N GLN A 48 -2.79 -15.11 0.46
CA GLN A 48 -3.05 -16.51 0.11
C GLN A 48 -1.82 -17.39 0.34
N LYS A 49 -0.62 -16.96 -0.09
CA LYS A 49 0.64 -17.69 0.16
C LYS A 49 0.92 -17.87 1.65
N LEU A 50 0.63 -16.86 2.49
CA LEU A 50 0.84 -16.95 3.92
C LEU A 50 -0.17 -17.87 4.62
N ILE A 51 -1.42 -17.90 4.16
CA ILE A 51 -2.43 -18.87 4.61
C ILE A 51 -1.98 -20.29 4.22
N SER A 52 -1.61 -20.49 2.96
CA SER A 52 -1.11 -21.80 2.50
C SER A 52 0.14 -22.23 3.25
N SER A 53 1.08 -21.32 3.50
CA SER A 53 2.29 -21.63 4.27
C SER A 53 1.99 -21.97 5.73
N TYR A 54 0.95 -21.40 6.33
CA TYR A 54 0.53 -21.75 7.68
C TYR A 54 0.08 -23.22 7.73
N TRP A 55 -0.84 -23.60 6.85
CA TRP A 55 -1.45 -24.93 6.87
C TRP A 55 -0.59 -26.03 6.28
N LEU A 56 0.17 -25.75 5.22
CA LEU A 56 0.94 -26.79 4.50
C LEU A 56 2.38 -26.91 4.99
N ARG A 57 2.88 -25.94 5.78
CA ARG A 57 4.27 -25.95 6.23
C ARG A 57 4.40 -25.78 7.73
N LEU A 58 3.81 -24.75 8.32
CA LEU A 58 4.00 -24.47 9.75
C LEU A 58 3.34 -25.52 10.64
N VAL A 59 2.07 -25.85 10.39
CA VAL A 59 1.32 -26.84 11.17
C VAL A 59 1.95 -28.24 11.08
N PRO A 60 2.25 -28.80 9.89
CA PRO A 60 2.90 -30.11 9.79
C PRO A 60 4.30 -30.12 10.39
N LEU A 61 5.09 -29.05 10.23
CA LEU A 61 6.44 -28.98 10.78
C LEU A 61 6.43 -28.97 12.31
N HIS A 62 5.50 -28.22 12.92
CA HIS A 62 5.36 -28.20 14.37
C HIS A 62 4.95 -29.57 14.89
N PHE A 63 3.95 -30.21 14.26
CA PHE A 63 3.53 -31.56 14.61
C PHE A 63 4.65 -32.60 14.45
N ALA A 64 5.41 -32.54 13.35
CA ALA A 64 6.57 -33.40 13.12
C ALA A 64 7.65 -33.21 14.20
N GLY A 65 7.85 -31.98 14.69
CA GLY A 65 8.76 -31.69 15.80
C GLY A 65 8.30 -32.33 17.12
N ILE A 66 7.01 -32.26 17.44
CA ILE A 66 6.42 -32.94 18.61
C ILE A 66 6.61 -34.47 18.48
N LEU A 67 6.26 -35.03 17.32
CA LEU A 67 6.38 -36.47 17.06
C LEU A 67 7.83 -36.95 17.18
N ALA A 68 8.78 -36.22 16.57
CA ALA A 68 10.20 -36.55 16.67
C ALA A 68 10.69 -36.52 18.12
N THR A 69 10.26 -35.53 18.91
CA THR A 69 10.62 -35.44 20.33
C THR A 69 10.06 -36.62 21.12
N ALA A 70 8.80 -37.00 20.88
CA ALA A 70 8.18 -38.15 21.52
C ALA A 70 8.90 -39.46 21.17
N LEU A 71 9.26 -39.67 19.90
CA LEU A 71 10.00 -40.85 19.45
C LEU A 71 11.39 -40.93 20.08
N ILE A 72 12.09 -39.81 20.24
CA ILE A 72 13.38 -39.77 20.93
C ILE A 72 13.23 -40.20 22.39
N ILE A 73 12.22 -39.69 23.10
CA ILE A 73 11.96 -40.06 24.50
C ILE A 73 11.69 -41.55 24.63
N VAL A 74 10.85 -42.11 23.75
CA VAL A 74 10.56 -43.56 23.73
C VAL A 74 11.81 -44.37 23.42
N SER A 75 12.66 -43.92 22.50
CA SER A 75 13.89 -44.63 22.11
C SER A 75 14.96 -44.64 23.21
N LEU A 76 14.90 -43.71 24.17
CA LEU A 76 15.78 -43.65 25.33
C LEU A 76 15.28 -44.50 26.52
N ALA A 77 14.07 -45.06 26.43
CA ALA A 77 13.56 -45.96 27.46
C ALA A 77 14.00 -47.40 27.12
N ASP A 78 14.99 -47.90 27.85
CA ASP A 78 15.72 -49.17 27.56
C ASP A 78 14.85 -50.44 27.51
N ASP A 79 13.59 -50.40 27.95
CA ASP A 79 12.75 -51.59 28.19
C ASP A 79 11.59 -51.81 27.18
N LEU A 80 11.48 -51.03 26.10
CA LEU A 80 10.37 -51.14 25.14
C LEU A 80 10.79 -51.80 23.81
N PRO A 81 10.57 -53.12 23.63
CA PRO A 81 10.78 -53.75 22.33
C PRO A 81 9.79 -53.16 21.31
N VAL A 82 10.31 -52.58 20.23
CA VAL A 82 9.49 -52.02 19.15
C VAL A 82 8.86 -53.15 18.34
N THR A 83 7.67 -53.58 18.76
CA THR A 83 6.86 -54.57 18.04
C THR A 83 6.02 -53.91 16.95
N THR A 84 5.58 -54.69 15.96
CA THR A 84 4.66 -54.23 14.90
C THR A 84 3.34 -53.70 15.47
N TRP A 85 2.86 -54.28 16.58
CA TRP A 85 1.70 -53.81 17.32
C TRP A 85 1.93 -52.41 17.93
N LEU A 86 3.06 -52.20 18.62
CA LEU A 86 3.40 -50.91 19.21
C LEU A 86 3.50 -49.82 18.13
N ALA A 87 4.11 -50.13 16.99
CA ALA A 87 4.18 -49.21 15.85
C ALA A 87 2.79 -48.83 15.30
N ALA A 88 1.87 -49.79 15.17
CA ALA A 88 0.51 -49.54 14.73
C ALA A 88 -0.26 -48.64 15.72
N VAL A 89 -0.12 -48.90 17.02
CA VAL A 89 -0.74 -48.08 18.09
C VAL A 89 -0.19 -46.65 18.07
N LEU A 90 1.13 -46.48 17.96
CA LEU A 90 1.77 -45.16 17.90
C LEU A 90 1.35 -44.38 16.65
N PHE A 91 1.21 -45.04 15.50
CA PHE A 91 0.70 -44.43 14.28
C PHE A 91 -0.75 -43.94 14.44
N ALA A 92 -1.63 -44.80 14.96
CA ALA A 92 -3.04 -44.45 15.19
C ALA A 92 -3.15 -43.29 16.20
N ALA A 93 -2.41 -43.35 17.31
CA ALA A 93 -2.37 -42.29 18.32
C ALA A 93 -1.84 -40.96 17.75
N SER A 94 -0.82 -41.01 16.88
CA SER A 94 -0.27 -39.82 16.20
C SER A 94 -1.30 -39.20 15.26
N PHE A 95 -2.00 -40.01 14.47
CA PHE A 95 -3.04 -39.52 13.56
C PHE A 95 -4.19 -38.85 14.33
N ILE A 96 -4.69 -39.50 15.40
CA ILE A 96 -5.73 -38.93 16.26
C ILE A 96 -5.24 -37.62 16.89
N SER A 97 -4.01 -37.60 17.41
CA SER A 97 -3.42 -36.40 18.01
C SER A 97 -3.29 -35.25 17.01
N TYR A 98 -2.91 -35.54 15.76
CA TYR A 98 -2.86 -34.52 14.71
C TYR A 98 -4.23 -33.92 14.42
N VAL A 99 -5.28 -34.76 14.33
CA VAL A 99 -6.65 -34.30 14.11
C VAL A 99 -7.14 -33.44 15.28
N VAL A 100 -6.91 -33.88 16.52
CA VAL A 100 -7.29 -33.12 17.72
C VAL A 100 -6.55 -31.79 17.79
N LEU A 101 -5.23 -31.77 17.63
CA LEU A 101 -4.45 -30.52 17.62
C LEU A 101 -4.87 -29.60 16.47
N SER A 102 -5.17 -30.15 15.30
CA SER A 102 -5.68 -29.36 14.17
C SER A 102 -7.02 -28.71 14.47
N ALA A 103 -7.96 -29.45 15.03
CA ALA A 103 -9.30 -28.96 15.32
C ALA A 103 -9.35 -27.98 16.50
N PHE A 104 -8.59 -28.24 17.56
CA PHE A 104 -8.73 -27.53 18.85
C PHE A 104 -7.58 -26.58 19.19
N HIS A 105 -6.43 -26.69 18.52
CA HIS A 105 -5.29 -25.80 18.76
C HIS A 105 -4.94 -24.96 17.53
N TYR A 106 -4.62 -25.57 16.39
CA TYR A 106 -4.17 -24.83 15.21
C TYR A 106 -5.28 -24.03 14.55
N LYS A 107 -6.48 -24.59 14.41
CA LYS A 107 -7.63 -23.91 13.77
C LYS A 107 -8.15 -22.73 14.60
N PRO A 108 -8.37 -22.84 15.92
CA PRO A 108 -8.73 -21.68 16.73
C PRO A 108 -7.65 -20.59 16.69
N ASN A 109 -6.38 -20.93 16.88
CA ASN A 109 -5.29 -19.95 16.79
C ASN A 109 -5.19 -19.28 15.42
N PHE A 110 -5.46 -20.05 14.35
CA PHE A 110 -5.51 -19.50 13.01
C PHE A 110 -6.63 -18.47 12.85
N LEU A 111 -7.85 -18.82 13.26
CA LEU A 111 -9.03 -17.98 13.05
C LEU A 111 -9.06 -16.76 13.95
N TYR A 112 -8.69 -16.90 15.23
CA TYR A 112 -8.82 -15.82 16.21
C TYR A 112 -7.61 -14.91 16.30
N HIS A 113 -6.44 -15.36 15.87
CA HIS A 113 -5.21 -14.57 16.02
C HIS A 113 -4.47 -14.39 14.70
N TYR A 114 -4.02 -15.48 14.07
CA TYR A 114 -3.17 -15.37 12.87
C TYR A 114 -3.86 -14.65 11.71
N LEU A 115 -5.09 -15.05 11.38
CA LEU A 115 -5.83 -14.50 10.25
C LEU A 115 -6.17 -13.02 10.46
N PRO A 116 -6.70 -12.56 11.61
CA PRO A 116 -6.86 -11.14 11.89
C PRO A 116 -5.55 -10.34 11.79
N HIS A 117 -4.43 -10.85 12.33
CA HIS A 117 -3.14 -10.18 12.20
C HIS A 117 -2.65 -10.12 10.76
N LEU A 118 -2.97 -11.12 9.94
CA LEU A 118 -2.64 -11.15 8.52
C LEU A 118 -3.47 -10.14 7.72
N GLU A 119 -4.77 -10.00 8.01
CA GLU A 119 -5.59 -8.94 7.39
C GLU A 119 -5.10 -7.55 7.78
N ASN A 120 -4.82 -7.32 9.06
CA ASN A 120 -4.27 -6.05 9.54
C ASN A 120 -2.90 -5.75 8.90
N ALA A 121 -2.07 -6.76 8.69
CA ALA A 121 -0.79 -6.61 8.00
C ALA A 121 -0.98 -6.19 6.54
N LYS A 122 -1.97 -6.78 5.86
CA LYS A 122 -2.33 -6.41 4.49
C LYS A 122 -2.84 -4.97 4.43
N GLU A 123 -3.82 -4.61 5.25
CA GLU A 123 -4.41 -3.26 5.28
C GLU A 123 -3.37 -2.21 5.64
N ALA A 124 -2.51 -2.47 6.62
CA ALA A 124 -1.43 -1.55 6.99
C ALA A 124 -0.40 -1.37 5.86
N TYR A 125 -0.16 -2.41 5.05
CA TYR A 125 0.74 -2.31 3.90
C TYR A 125 0.14 -1.46 2.77
N GLU A 126 -1.12 -1.72 2.41
CA GLU A 126 -1.88 -0.95 1.41
C GLU A 126 -2.06 0.51 1.85
N GLY A 127 -2.39 0.73 3.13
CA GLY A 127 -2.53 2.06 3.72
C GLY A 127 -1.25 2.88 3.60
N LYS A 128 -0.08 2.28 3.88
CA LYS A 128 1.22 2.95 3.72
C LYS A 128 1.51 3.34 2.27
N GLN A 129 1.15 2.49 1.30
CA GLN A 129 1.32 2.83 -0.11
C GLN A 129 0.41 3.99 -0.52
N ASN A 130 -0.84 3.97 -0.09
CA ASN A 130 -1.79 5.04 -0.38
C ASN A 130 -1.38 6.36 0.29
N GLU A 131 -0.90 6.33 1.53
CA GLU A 131 -0.41 7.51 2.24
C GLU A 131 0.76 8.17 1.50
N GLN A 132 1.67 7.38 0.93
CA GLN A 132 2.76 7.91 0.10
C GLN A 132 2.23 8.58 -1.17
N LEU A 133 1.24 7.99 -1.84
CA LEU A 133 0.59 8.61 -3.00
C LEU A 133 -0.14 9.91 -2.62
N GLU A 134 -0.80 9.93 -1.47
CA GLU A 134 -1.48 11.14 -0.97
C GLU A 134 -0.49 12.24 -0.62
N LYS A 135 0.64 11.91 0.03
CA LYS A 135 1.73 12.85 0.29
C LYS A 135 2.30 13.44 -1.00
N CYS A 136 2.54 12.59 -2.01
CA CYS A 136 2.96 13.06 -3.33
C CYS A 136 1.93 14.00 -3.97
N ARG A 137 0.64 13.66 -3.89
CA ARG A 137 -0.44 14.50 -4.41
C ARG A 137 -0.57 15.83 -3.67
N GLN A 138 -0.42 15.84 -2.34
CA GLN A 138 -0.48 17.05 -1.52
C GLN A 138 0.71 17.98 -1.73
N ALA A 139 1.88 17.44 -2.10
CA ALA A 139 3.06 18.23 -2.41
C ALA A 139 3.01 18.87 -3.82
N GLN A 140 2.18 18.34 -4.72
CA GLN A 140 2.00 18.92 -6.06
C GLN A 140 1.07 20.13 -6.01
N LEU A 141 1.37 21.13 -6.85
CA LEU A 141 0.41 22.19 -7.16
C LEU A 141 -0.89 21.59 -7.68
N SER A 142 -2.01 22.22 -7.37
CA SER A 142 -3.30 21.80 -7.93
C SER A 142 -3.33 21.85 -9.46
N ASN A 143 -4.17 21.01 -10.08
CA ASN A 143 -4.30 20.94 -11.54
C ASN A 143 -4.59 22.31 -12.19
N PHE A 144 -5.36 23.17 -11.51
CA PHE A 144 -5.66 24.50 -12.02
C PHE A 144 -4.45 25.43 -11.88
N SER A 145 -3.74 25.40 -10.75
CA SER A 145 -2.51 26.16 -10.55
C SER A 145 -1.40 25.74 -11.52
N LEU A 146 -1.27 24.44 -11.81
CA LEU A 146 -0.38 23.93 -12.87
C LEU A 146 -0.73 24.49 -14.26
N SER A 147 -2.04 24.59 -14.55
CA SER A 147 -2.52 25.16 -15.82
C SER A 147 -2.29 26.67 -15.89
N LEU A 148 -2.49 27.39 -14.78
CA LEU A 148 -2.15 28.82 -14.66
C LEU A 148 -0.66 29.05 -14.86
N LEU A 149 0.17 28.28 -14.17
CA LEU A 149 1.62 28.36 -14.25
C LEU A 149 2.10 28.17 -15.69
N PHE A 150 1.64 27.11 -16.35
CA PHE A 150 1.96 26.87 -17.75
C PHE A 150 1.51 28.02 -18.65
N PHE A 151 0.28 28.50 -18.48
CA PHE A 151 -0.27 29.59 -19.29
C PHE A 151 0.54 30.88 -19.12
N VAL A 152 0.90 31.25 -17.88
CA VAL A 152 1.73 32.41 -17.57
C VAL A 152 3.10 32.28 -18.23
N PHE A 153 3.78 31.15 -18.06
CA PHE A 153 5.10 30.92 -18.65
C PHE A 153 5.07 30.96 -20.17
N ALA A 154 4.11 30.29 -20.78
CA ALA A 154 3.99 30.26 -22.23
C ALA A 154 3.75 31.65 -22.82
N GLN A 155 2.80 32.41 -22.26
CA GLN A 155 2.54 33.78 -22.71
C GLN A 155 3.75 34.69 -22.54
N LYS A 156 4.49 34.55 -21.42
CA LYS A 156 5.71 35.34 -21.16
C LYS A 156 6.85 35.00 -22.11
N ASN A 157 6.93 33.76 -22.58
CA ASN A 157 7.93 33.31 -23.54
C ASN A 157 7.47 33.46 -25.01
N GLY A 158 6.35 34.16 -25.27
CA GLY A 158 5.83 34.35 -26.62
C GLY A 158 5.31 33.06 -27.28
N ILE A 159 5.04 32.02 -26.48
CA ILE A 159 4.40 30.79 -26.94
C ILE A 159 2.91 31.07 -27.07
N ASP A 160 2.45 31.11 -28.31
CA ASP A 160 1.04 31.31 -28.63
C ASP A 160 0.22 30.07 -28.25
N ILE A 161 -0.50 30.14 -27.12
CA ILE A 161 -1.51 29.17 -26.70
C ILE A 161 -2.92 29.76 -26.84
N LEU A 162 -3.17 30.57 -27.88
CA LEU A 162 -4.51 31.12 -28.13
C LEU A 162 -5.56 30.04 -28.42
N ARG A 163 -5.14 28.82 -28.76
CA ARG A 163 -6.02 27.66 -28.94
C ARG A 163 -5.47 26.49 -28.13
N ASN A 164 -6.20 26.11 -27.09
CA ASN A 164 -5.93 24.89 -26.36
C ASN A 164 -6.31 23.67 -27.21
N ASP A 165 -5.38 23.27 -28.06
CA ASP A 165 -5.48 22.06 -28.85
C ASP A 165 -5.26 20.82 -27.95
N ASP A 166 -5.92 19.71 -28.29
CA ASP A 166 -5.75 18.40 -27.64
C ASP A 166 -4.29 17.97 -27.59
N ARG A 167 -3.49 18.40 -28.57
CA ARG A 167 -2.04 18.19 -28.59
C ARG A 167 -1.35 18.79 -27.36
N ILE A 168 -1.68 20.02 -26.98
CA ILE A 168 -1.07 20.71 -25.83
C ILE A 168 -1.44 19.98 -24.55
N SER A 169 -2.72 19.66 -24.37
CA SER A 169 -3.21 18.94 -23.19
C SER A 169 -2.56 17.55 -23.04
N LYS A 170 -2.33 16.83 -24.15
CA LYS A 170 -1.59 15.55 -24.16
C LYS A 170 -0.11 15.71 -23.80
N LEU A 171 0.54 16.80 -24.24
CA LEU A 171 1.93 17.08 -23.85
C LEU A 171 2.02 17.43 -22.37
N LEU A 172 1.12 18.26 -21.86
CA LEU A 172 1.09 18.64 -20.45
C LEU A 172 0.75 17.46 -19.54
N THR A 173 -0.03 16.48 -20.01
CA THR A 173 -0.24 15.22 -19.28
C THR A 173 1.09 14.50 -19.02
N LYS A 174 2.02 14.54 -19.98
CA LYS A 174 3.35 13.91 -19.81
C LYS A 174 4.24 14.69 -18.84
N VAL A 175 4.06 16.00 -18.73
CA VAL A 175 4.86 16.87 -17.84
C VAL A 175 4.32 16.85 -16.42
N PHE A 176 3.00 16.96 -16.26
CA PHE A 176 2.35 17.12 -14.96
C PHE A 176 1.78 15.82 -14.38
N GLY A 177 1.63 14.76 -15.19
CA GLY A 177 1.00 13.52 -14.74
C GLY A 177 -0.51 13.65 -14.47
N VAL A 178 -1.14 14.73 -14.95
CA VAL A 178 -2.58 15.01 -14.78
C VAL A 178 -3.35 14.63 -16.04
N ASP A 179 -4.58 14.14 -15.88
CA ASP A 179 -5.47 13.81 -17.00
C ASP A 179 -5.60 14.95 -18.04
N SER A 180 -5.48 14.59 -19.31
CA SER A 180 -5.54 15.53 -20.44
C SER A 180 -6.87 16.28 -20.52
N GLY A 181 -7.99 15.65 -20.17
CA GLY A 181 -9.30 16.30 -20.14
C GLY A 181 -9.40 17.35 -19.03
N SER A 182 -8.85 17.05 -17.86
CA SER A 182 -8.76 18.00 -16.74
C SER A 182 -7.92 19.22 -17.09
N ILE A 183 -6.73 19.02 -17.69
CA ILE A 183 -5.85 20.12 -18.15
C ILE A 183 -6.57 20.95 -19.20
N LYS A 184 -7.18 20.30 -20.20
CA LYS A 184 -7.87 20.99 -21.29
C LYS A 184 -8.96 21.91 -20.74
N LYS A 185 -9.83 21.39 -19.88
CA LYS A 185 -10.91 22.15 -19.25
C LYS A 185 -10.40 23.36 -18.46
N ASN A 186 -9.28 23.19 -17.74
CA ASN A 186 -8.69 24.28 -16.96
C ASN A 186 -8.10 25.37 -17.86
N LEU A 187 -7.35 24.99 -18.90
CA LEU A 187 -6.79 25.94 -19.87
C LEU A 187 -7.89 26.65 -20.66
N ASP A 188 -8.93 25.95 -21.10
CA ASP A 188 -10.08 26.55 -21.78
C ASP A 188 -10.74 27.62 -20.90
N LEU A 189 -10.88 27.35 -19.60
CA LEU A 189 -11.40 28.32 -18.64
C LEU A 189 -10.49 29.55 -18.53
N ILE A 190 -9.17 29.35 -18.46
CA ILE A 190 -8.18 30.43 -18.36
C ILE A 190 -8.18 31.29 -19.63
N ILE A 191 -8.20 30.66 -20.81
CA ILE A 191 -8.10 31.30 -22.14
C ILE A 191 -9.38 32.03 -22.50
N THR A 192 -10.51 31.33 -22.48
CA THR A 192 -11.78 31.83 -23.06
C THR A 192 -12.38 32.95 -22.21
N SER A 193 -12.01 33.03 -20.93
CA SER A 193 -12.56 33.99 -19.96
C SER A 193 -14.08 34.15 -20.07
N THR A 194 -14.82 33.08 -20.39
CA THR A 194 -16.28 33.13 -20.46
C THR A 194 -16.74 33.51 -19.07
N LYS A 195 -17.15 34.78 -18.92
CA LYS A 195 -17.40 35.40 -17.62
C LYS A 195 -18.14 34.42 -16.75
N VAL A 196 -17.52 34.10 -15.62
CA VAL A 196 -18.00 33.14 -14.63
C VAL A 196 -19.21 33.75 -13.90
N THR A 197 -20.26 34.04 -14.65
CA THR A 197 -21.47 34.75 -14.21
C THR A 197 -22.40 33.85 -13.40
N LYS A 198 -22.08 32.55 -13.29
CA LYS A 198 -22.86 31.54 -12.55
C LYS A 198 -22.00 30.56 -11.74
N MET A 199 -20.92 31.01 -11.08
CA MET A 199 -20.25 30.15 -10.08
C MET A 199 -20.78 30.40 -8.68
N THR A 200 -20.93 29.31 -7.94
CA THR A 200 -21.25 29.34 -6.51
C THR A 200 -20.10 29.99 -5.74
N GLU A 201 -20.41 30.63 -4.61
CA GLU A 201 -19.41 31.26 -3.74
C GLU A 201 -18.27 30.30 -3.39
N ARG A 202 -18.60 29.05 -3.04
CA ARG A 202 -17.62 27.99 -2.77
C ARG A 202 -16.61 27.83 -3.91
N ARG A 203 -17.08 27.76 -5.16
CA ARG A 203 -16.20 27.54 -6.31
C ARG A 203 -15.36 28.78 -6.63
N MET A 204 -15.87 29.97 -6.30
CA MET A 204 -15.11 31.22 -6.38
C MET A 204 -13.94 31.22 -5.38
N THR A 205 -14.20 30.87 -4.12
CA THR A 205 -13.18 30.72 -3.08
C THR A 205 -12.15 29.65 -3.45
N GLU A 206 -12.60 28.50 -3.95
CA GLU A 206 -11.70 27.45 -4.42
C GLU A 206 -10.77 27.96 -5.52
N LEU A 207 -11.28 28.75 -6.48
CA LEU A 207 -10.53 29.33 -7.59
C LEU A 207 -9.51 30.40 -7.12
N GLN A 208 -9.93 31.30 -6.23
CA GLN A 208 -9.03 32.28 -5.59
C GLN A 208 -7.87 31.59 -4.88
N ASN A 209 -8.14 30.50 -4.15
CA ASN A 209 -7.08 29.73 -3.50
C ASN A 209 -6.06 29.16 -4.50
N ARG A 210 -6.48 28.83 -5.74
CA ARG A 210 -5.55 28.38 -6.79
C ARG A 210 -4.67 29.50 -7.34
N PHE A 211 -5.20 30.72 -7.41
CA PHE A 211 -4.40 31.91 -7.74
C PHE A 211 -3.36 32.17 -6.65
N ILE A 212 -3.76 32.18 -5.38
CA ILE A 212 -2.86 32.33 -4.21
C ILE A 212 -1.75 31.29 -4.24
N GLU A 213 -2.09 30.02 -4.44
CA GLU A 213 -1.15 28.91 -4.59
C GLU A 213 -0.13 29.15 -5.72
N THR A 214 -0.58 29.74 -6.85
CA THR A 214 0.30 30.04 -7.99
C THR A 214 1.18 31.27 -7.73
N TYR A 215 0.67 32.29 -7.03
CA TYR A 215 1.48 33.45 -6.62
C TYR A 215 2.62 33.02 -5.70
N GLN A 216 2.31 32.23 -4.67
CA GLN A 216 3.32 31.72 -3.74
C GLN A 216 4.47 31.01 -4.48
N PHE A 217 4.14 30.16 -5.45
CA PHE A 217 5.15 29.48 -6.27
C PHE A 217 6.01 30.46 -7.09
N LEU A 218 5.40 31.47 -7.72
CA LEU A 218 6.13 32.46 -8.52
C LEU A 218 7.00 33.38 -7.65
N ASP A 219 6.51 33.74 -6.47
CA ASP A 219 7.24 34.57 -5.50
C ASP A 219 8.44 33.82 -4.93
N GLU A 220 8.28 32.53 -4.61
CA GLU A 220 9.40 31.66 -4.18
C GLU A 220 10.50 31.55 -5.24
N LEU A 221 10.14 31.63 -6.52
CA LEU A 221 11.10 31.67 -7.64
C LEU A 221 11.63 33.08 -7.96
N GLY A 222 11.16 34.13 -7.27
CA GLY A 222 11.53 35.52 -7.54
C GLY A 222 11.02 36.06 -8.88
N LEU A 223 9.93 35.50 -9.42
CA LEU A 223 9.38 35.83 -10.74
C LEU A 223 8.30 36.93 -10.67
N GLU A 224 8.67 38.12 -10.21
CA GLU A 224 7.73 39.25 -10.00
C GLU A 224 6.96 39.66 -11.26
N GLU A 225 7.60 39.56 -12.43
CA GLU A 225 6.94 39.86 -13.70
C GLU A 225 5.85 38.86 -14.08
N ALA A 226 6.04 37.59 -13.70
CA ALA A 226 5.07 36.53 -13.91
C ALA A 226 3.91 36.71 -12.93
N ALA A 227 4.18 37.04 -11.66
CA ALA A 227 3.16 37.36 -10.67
C ALA A 227 2.29 38.56 -11.12
N ARG A 228 2.91 39.64 -11.61
CA ARG A 228 2.16 40.79 -12.18
C ARG A 228 1.30 40.42 -13.38
N PHE A 229 1.71 39.44 -14.18
CA PHE A 229 0.90 38.95 -15.30
C PHE A 229 -0.24 38.06 -14.82
N LEU A 230 0.00 37.21 -13.83
CA LEU A 230 -1.03 36.40 -13.17
C LEU A 230 -2.16 37.28 -12.58
N ALA A 231 -1.81 38.42 -11.99
CA ALA A 231 -2.80 39.40 -11.51
C ALA A 231 -3.74 39.92 -12.60
N LYS A 232 -3.23 40.14 -13.80
CA LYS A 232 -4.08 40.53 -14.95
C LYS A 232 -5.05 39.41 -15.33
N ILE A 233 -4.60 38.15 -15.26
CA ILE A 233 -5.43 36.98 -15.54
C ILE A 233 -6.51 36.81 -14.46
N GLU A 234 -6.15 36.97 -13.18
CA GLU A 234 -7.08 36.88 -12.06
C GLU A 234 -8.19 37.92 -12.17
N VAL A 235 -7.82 39.19 -12.39
CA VAL A 235 -8.75 40.30 -12.62
C VAL A 235 -9.70 39.97 -13.78
N ARG A 236 -9.17 39.49 -14.91
CA ARG A 236 -9.97 39.12 -16.09
C ARG A 236 -10.96 37.99 -15.81
N LEU A 237 -10.59 37.01 -14.98
CA LEU A 237 -11.40 35.81 -14.74
C LEU A 237 -12.40 35.98 -13.58
N LEU A 238 -12.06 36.75 -12.55
CA LEU A 238 -12.82 36.86 -11.32
C LEU A 238 -13.65 38.15 -11.21
N GLN A 239 -13.40 39.18 -12.03
CA GLN A 239 -14.25 40.37 -12.04
C GLN A 239 -15.58 40.12 -12.77
N LYS A 240 -16.68 40.57 -12.16
CA LYS A 240 -18.05 40.53 -12.70
C LYS A 240 -18.18 41.43 -13.93
#